data_AF-A0AAJ6NQ88-F1
#
_entry.id   AF-A0AAJ6NQ88-F1
#
_cell.length_a   1.000
_cell.length_b   1.000
_cell.length_c   1.000
_cell.angle_alpha   90.00
_cell.angle_beta   90.00
_cell.angle_gamma   90.00
#
_symmetry.space_group_name_H-M   'P 1'
#
loop_
_entity.id
_entity.type
_entity.pdbx_description
1 polymer ?
#
loop_
_entity_poly.entity_id
_entity_poly.type
_entity_poly.pdbx_seq_one_letter_code
_entity_poly.pdbx_strand_id
1 'polypeptide(L)'
;MANQQETNSYDNQVDEFTQALATARKMQQDWLNYGLNFIHLYVEDVDGDWLETWGNEEVLNSSLLDTIKEFLVSNDDVAVRIRQYLGEQSSAAGVSLTLFDLALNLEECWRIPEVHSRLSAVKNLLAVAGNKSDFDIDDDVELWHLTNSLSAKLAEIMQQRLEARD
;
A
#
# COMPACT_ATOMS: atom_id res chain seq x y z
N MET A 1 -73.72 -15.17 -5.11
CA MET A 1 -72.35 -15.69 -4.93
C MET A 1 -71.43 -14.60 -5.45
N ALA A 2 -70.63 -14.02 -4.56
CA ALA A 2 -70.02 -12.70 -4.71
C ALA A 2 -68.64 -12.77 -5.40
N ASN A 3 -68.40 -11.83 -6.33
CA ASN A 3 -67.10 -11.51 -6.89
C ASN A 3 -66.22 -10.87 -5.80
N GLN A 4 -65.19 -11.56 -5.30
CA GLN A 4 -64.28 -11.05 -4.27
C GLN A 4 -62.80 -11.43 -4.49
N GLN A 5 -62.36 -11.69 -5.72
CA GLN A 5 -60.99 -12.18 -5.96
C GLN A 5 -59.99 -11.18 -6.57
N GLU A 6 -60.33 -9.91 -6.80
CA GLU A 6 -59.42 -8.99 -7.54
C GLU A 6 -58.86 -7.79 -6.77
N THR A 7 -59.16 -7.61 -5.48
CA THR A 7 -58.66 -6.42 -4.73
C THR A 7 -57.24 -6.57 -4.17
N ASN A 8 -56.79 -7.79 -3.89
CA ASN A 8 -55.52 -8.01 -3.16
C ASN A 8 -54.25 -7.73 -3.99
N SER A 9 -54.33 -7.71 -5.32
CA SER A 9 -53.15 -7.46 -6.18
C SER A 9 -52.87 -5.97 -6.39
N TYR A 10 -53.89 -5.12 -6.28
CA TYR A 10 -53.78 -3.68 -6.53
C TYR A 10 -53.28 -2.94 -5.29
N ASP A 11 -53.71 -3.36 -4.10
CA ASP A 11 -53.28 -2.77 -2.82
C ASP A 11 -51.76 -2.91 -2.61
N ASN A 12 -51.18 -4.07 -2.92
CA ASN A 12 -49.73 -4.29 -2.79
C ASN A 12 -48.90 -3.40 -3.74
N GLN A 13 -49.39 -3.12 -4.94
CA GLN A 13 -48.70 -2.26 -5.91
C GLN A 13 -48.75 -0.78 -5.51
N VAL A 14 -49.86 -0.35 -4.91
CA VAL A 14 -50.03 0.99 -4.37
C VAL A 14 -49.14 1.20 -3.14
N ASP A 15 -49.01 0.18 -2.29
CA ASP A 15 -48.12 0.22 -1.13
C ASP A 15 -46.63 0.29 -1.54
N GLU A 16 -46.20 -0.51 -2.51
CA GLU A 16 -44.83 -0.48 -3.04
C GLU A 16 -44.51 0.88 -3.69
N PHE A 17 -45.44 1.43 -4.47
CA PHE A 17 -45.29 2.75 -5.06
C PHE A 17 -45.21 3.86 -3.99
N THR A 18 -46.03 3.77 -2.95
CA THR A 18 -46.02 4.74 -1.83
C THR A 18 -44.71 4.65 -1.04
N GLN A 19 -44.18 3.44 -0.86
CA GLN A 19 -42.90 3.21 -0.20
C GLN A 19 -41.73 3.76 -1.03
N ALA A 20 -41.73 3.54 -2.34
CA ALA A 20 -40.73 4.10 -3.25
C ALA A 20 -40.78 5.65 -3.27
N LEU A 21 -41.98 6.23 -3.29
CA LEU A 21 -42.18 7.68 -3.25
C LEU A 21 -41.69 8.29 -1.93
N ALA A 22 -41.99 7.66 -0.79
CA ALA A 22 -41.53 8.09 0.52
C ALA A 22 -40.00 8.03 0.63
N THR A 23 -39.39 6.99 0.06
CA THR A 23 -37.93 6.79 0.03
C THR A 23 -37.25 7.85 -0.82
N ALA A 24 -37.78 8.12 -2.02
CA ALA A 24 -37.26 9.17 -2.90
C ALA A 24 -37.36 10.57 -2.27
N ARG A 25 -38.48 10.88 -1.59
CA ARG A 25 -38.64 12.14 -0.84
C ARG A 25 -37.65 12.27 0.30
N LYS A 26 -37.38 11.17 1.01
CA LYS A 26 -36.39 11.15 2.10
C LYS A 26 -34.99 11.42 1.56
N MET A 27 -34.58 10.76 0.47
CA MET A 27 -33.29 11.02 -0.17
C MET A 27 -33.15 12.47 -0.67
N GLN A 28 -34.21 13.05 -1.24
CA GLN A 28 -34.21 14.46 -1.64
C GLN A 28 -34.09 15.40 -0.44
N GLN A 29 -34.78 15.10 0.66
CA GLN A 29 -34.70 15.88 1.88
C GLN A 29 -33.33 15.75 2.55
N ASP A 30 -32.72 14.57 2.52
CA ASP A 30 -31.38 14.32 3.01
C ASP A 30 -30.35 15.09 2.17
N TRP A 31 -30.51 15.15 0.84
CA TRP A 31 -29.70 16.01 -0.02
C TRP A 31 -29.88 17.51 0.23
N LEU A 32 -31.08 17.97 0.60
CA LEU A 32 -31.31 19.37 0.97
C LEU A 32 -30.75 19.71 2.37
N ASN A 33 -30.86 18.77 3.32
CA ASN A 33 -30.40 18.96 4.70
C ASN A 33 -28.89 18.78 4.87
N TYR A 34 -28.30 17.82 4.15
CA TYR A 34 -26.87 17.49 4.20
C TYR A 34 -26.11 17.96 2.95
N GLY A 35 -26.75 18.81 2.15
CA GLY A 35 -26.26 19.29 0.87
C GLY A 35 -24.78 19.67 0.90
N LEU A 36 -24.01 19.02 0.03
CA LEU A 36 -22.66 19.38 -0.40
C LEU A 36 -21.63 19.72 0.70
N ASN A 37 -21.86 19.31 1.95
CA ASN A 37 -20.91 19.47 3.05
C ASN A 37 -19.88 18.33 3.09
N PHE A 38 -19.39 17.93 1.90
CA PHE A 38 -18.43 16.86 1.71
C PHE A 38 -17.27 17.26 0.79
N ILE A 39 -16.84 18.53 0.84
CA ILE A 39 -15.57 18.95 0.22
C ILE A 39 -14.79 19.80 1.22
N HIS A 40 -14.33 19.21 2.32
CA HIS A 40 -13.32 19.80 3.21
C HIS A 40 -12.49 18.75 3.96
N LEU A 41 -12.20 17.59 3.34
CA LEU A 41 -11.47 16.52 4.04
C LEU A 41 -10.12 16.12 3.47
N TYR A 42 -9.61 16.77 2.42
CA TYR A 42 -8.22 16.55 1.95
C TYR A 42 -7.64 17.78 1.26
N VAL A 43 -7.60 18.92 1.95
CA VAL A 43 -6.85 20.07 1.48
C VAL A 43 -6.09 20.62 2.69
N GLU A 44 -4.96 20.01 2.99
CA GLU A 44 -4.12 20.40 4.12
C GLU A 44 -3.00 21.37 3.74
N ASP A 45 -2.78 21.67 2.46
CA ASP A 45 -1.93 22.80 2.06
C ASP A 45 -2.18 23.21 0.60
N VAL A 46 -2.84 24.36 0.35
CA VAL A 46 -2.98 24.94 -1.01
C VAL A 46 -1.90 25.99 -1.27
N ASP A 47 -1.27 26.50 -0.22
CA ASP A 47 -0.31 27.60 -0.26
C ASP A 47 1.15 27.12 -0.20
N GLY A 48 1.39 25.83 0.06
CA GLY A 48 2.71 25.23 -0.10
C GLY A 48 3.16 25.19 -1.56
N ASP A 49 4.46 25.09 -1.80
CA ASP A 49 5.03 24.97 -3.15
C ASP A 49 4.75 23.61 -3.82
N TRP A 50 3.72 22.87 -3.38
CA TRP A 50 3.40 21.50 -3.79
C TRP A 50 3.25 21.37 -5.31
N LEU A 51 2.63 22.35 -5.98
CA LEU A 51 2.50 22.35 -7.44
C LEU A 51 3.85 22.56 -8.16
N GLU A 52 4.79 23.28 -7.55
CA GLU A 52 6.14 23.51 -8.11
C GLU A 52 7.08 22.33 -7.84
N THR A 53 6.90 21.58 -6.74
CA THR A 53 7.65 20.35 -6.43
C THR A 53 6.99 19.06 -6.92
N TRP A 54 5.75 19.10 -7.40
CA TRP A 54 4.97 17.93 -7.84
C TRP A 54 5.61 17.08 -8.94
N GLY A 55 6.63 17.58 -9.65
CA GLY A 55 7.42 16.81 -10.61
C GLY A 55 8.88 16.61 -10.23
N ASN A 56 9.38 17.29 -9.18
CA ASN A 56 10.81 17.27 -8.85
C ASN A 56 11.15 16.15 -7.87
N GLU A 57 10.23 15.80 -6.97
CA GLU A 57 10.42 14.68 -6.04
C GLU A 57 10.28 13.33 -6.77
N GLU A 58 9.38 13.19 -7.75
CA GLU A 58 9.15 11.93 -8.46
C GLU A 58 10.27 11.50 -9.43
N VAL A 59 11.08 12.44 -9.96
CA VAL A 59 12.07 12.12 -11.01
C VAL A 59 13.32 11.41 -10.44
N LEU A 60 13.73 11.72 -9.22
CA LEU A 60 14.79 10.98 -8.51
C LEU A 60 14.25 9.69 -7.89
N ASN A 61 13.05 9.77 -7.29
CA ASN A 61 12.42 8.65 -6.60
C ASN A 61 12.01 7.52 -7.56
N SER A 62 11.58 7.83 -8.79
CA SER A 62 11.26 6.82 -9.80
C SER A 62 12.47 6.02 -10.22
N SER A 63 13.62 6.66 -10.47
CA SER A 63 14.82 5.95 -10.94
C SER A 63 15.39 4.97 -9.90
N LEU A 64 15.36 5.37 -8.63
CA LEU A 64 15.83 4.56 -7.51
C LEU A 64 14.87 3.40 -7.25
N LEU A 65 13.58 3.70 -7.15
CA LEU A 65 12.54 2.71 -6.93
C LEU A 65 12.50 1.69 -8.07
N ASP A 66 12.63 2.11 -9.33
CA ASP A 66 12.64 1.20 -10.47
C ASP A 66 13.87 0.32 -10.48
N THR A 67 15.03 0.83 -10.06
CA THR A 67 16.24 0.02 -9.87
C THR A 67 16.05 -1.03 -8.77
N ILE A 68 15.43 -0.65 -7.64
CA ILE A 68 15.11 -1.59 -6.55
C ILE A 68 14.11 -2.65 -7.03
N LYS A 69 13.08 -2.26 -7.79
CA LYS A 69 12.11 -3.21 -8.38
C LYS A 69 12.78 -4.18 -9.34
N GLU A 70 13.60 -3.69 -10.26
CA GLU A 70 14.36 -4.52 -11.21
C GLU A 70 15.23 -5.53 -10.46
N PHE A 71 15.93 -5.09 -9.41
CA PHE A 71 16.73 -5.96 -8.55
C PHE A 71 15.88 -7.03 -7.86
N LEU A 72 14.77 -6.66 -7.21
CA LEU A 72 13.91 -7.61 -6.49
C LEU A 72 13.27 -8.66 -7.41
N VAL A 73 13.06 -8.32 -8.69
CA VAL A 73 12.54 -9.25 -9.70
C VAL A 73 13.67 -10.06 -10.38
N SER A 74 14.92 -9.59 -10.31
CA SER A 74 16.08 -10.24 -10.93
C SER A 74 16.38 -11.64 -10.39
N ASN A 75 17.23 -12.40 -11.08
CA ASN A 75 17.72 -13.70 -10.61
C ASN A 75 18.95 -13.60 -9.70
N ASP A 76 19.22 -12.43 -9.12
CA ASP A 76 20.30 -12.28 -8.13
C ASP A 76 20.03 -13.18 -6.91
N ASP A 77 21.08 -13.80 -6.37
CA ASP A 77 20.96 -14.74 -5.26
C ASP A 77 20.30 -14.09 -4.04
N VAL A 78 20.59 -12.82 -3.77
CA VAL A 78 20.00 -12.06 -2.66
C VAL A 78 18.51 -11.80 -2.92
N ALA A 79 18.14 -11.42 -4.14
CA ALA A 79 16.74 -11.20 -4.53
C ALA A 79 15.91 -12.50 -4.50
N VAL A 80 16.51 -13.63 -4.88
CA VAL A 80 15.89 -14.97 -4.75
C VAL A 80 15.65 -15.31 -3.28
N ARG A 81 16.65 -15.14 -2.41
CA ARG A 81 16.52 -15.39 -0.97
C ARG A 81 15.46 -14.52 -0.31
N ILE A 82 15.35 -13.24 -0.67
CA ILE A 82 14.31 -12.34 -0.16
C ILE A 82 12.92 -12.83 -0.56
N ARG A 83 12.74 -13.24 -1.81
CA ARG A 83 11.46 -13.79 -2.28
C ARG A 83 11.11 -15.11 -1.62
N GLN A 84 12.10 -15.98 -1.36
CA GLN A 84 11.91 -17.20 -0.59
C GLN A 84 11.49 -16.86 0.84
N TYR A 85 12.22 -15.97 1.51
CA TYR A 85 11.91 -15.51 2.87
C TYR A 85 10.48 -14.94 2.97
N LEU A 86 10.06 -14.11 2.02
CA LEU A 86 8.68 -13.58 1.94
C LEU A 86 7.65 -14.66 1.61
N GLY A 87 7.97 -15.57 0.68
CA GLY A 87 7.07 -16.61 0.19
C GLY A 87 6.83 -17.73 1.20
N GLU A 88 7.89 -18.22 1.85
CA GLU A 88 7.85 -19.22 2.92
C GLU A 88 7.00 -18.73 4.09
N GLN A 89 7.12 -17.44 4.44
CA GLN A 89 6.42 -16.83 5.57
C GLN A 89 5.01 -16.30 5.26
N SER A 90 4.68 -16.01 3.98
CA SER A 90 3.33 -15.59 3.58
C SER A 90 2.27 -16.69 3.72
N SER A 91 2.70 -17.94 3.88
CA SER A 91 1.82 -19.09 4.12
C SER A 91 1.14 -19.05 5.51
N ALA A 92 1.65 -18.22 6.43
CA ALA A 92 1.04 -17.96 7.73
C ALA A 92 0.20 -16.67 7.68
N ALA A 93 -1.13 -16.83 7.81
CA ALA A 93 -2.12 -15.77 7.71
C ALA A 93 -1.82 -14.55 8.61
N GLY A 94 -1.77 -13.35 8.03
CA GLY A 94 -1.69 -12.12 8.81
C GLY A 94 -1.49 -10.85 7.99
N VAL A 95 -0.35 -10.70 7.33
CA VAL A 95 -0.02 -9.50 6.52
C VAL A 95 0.87 -9.95 5.37
N SER A 96 0.46 -9.73 4.13
CA SER A 96 1.31 -10.00 2.97
C SER A 96 1.94 -8.67 2.53
N LEU A 97 3.17 -8.40 2.98
CA LEU A 97 3.96 -7.32 2.39
C LEU A 97 4.28 -7.74 0.96
N THR A 98 3.79 -6.99 -0.03
CA THR A 98 4.09 -7.30 -1.43
C THR A 98 5.53 -6.90 -1.76
N LEU A 99 6.08 -7.44 -2.85
CA LEU A 99 7.40 -7.02 -3.34
C LEU A 99 7.45 -5.52 -3.68
N PHE A 100 6.31 -4.94 -4.03
CA PHE A 100 6.18 -3.51 -4.29
C PHE A 100 6.24 -2.70 -2.99
N ASP A 101 5.54 -3.14 -1.93
CA ASP A 101 5.62 -2.51 -0.62
C ASP A 101 7.06 -2.57 -0.08
N LEU A 102 7.72 -3.71 -0.24
CA LEU A 102 9.14 -3.86 0.12
C LEU A 102 10.01 -2.85 -0.65
N ALA A 103 9.80 -2.71 -1.97
CA ALA A 103 10.58 -1.79 -2.79
C ALA A 103 10.42 -0.32 -2.33
N LEU A 104 9.18 0.09 -2.01
CA LEU A 104 8.89 1.42 -1.50
C LEU A 104 9.58 1.68 -0.15
N ASN A 105 9.44 0.76 0.79
CA ASN A 105 10.06 0.92 2.11
C ASN A 105 11.60 0.87 2.05
N LEU A 106 12.18 0.10 1.13
CA LEU A 106 13.63 0.09 0.90
C LEU A 106 14.13 1.42 0.32
N GLU A 107 13.35 2.05 -0.56
CA GLU A 107 13.63 3.39 -1.07
C GLU A 107 13.63 4.41 0.08
N GLU A 108 12.63 4.37 0.96
CA GLU A 108 12.58 5.23 2.15
C GLU A 108 13.75 4.99 3.09
N CYS A 109 14.12 3.74 3.35
CA CYS A 109 15.30 3.39 4.16
C CYS A 109 16.58 4.01 3.56
N TRP A 110 16.66 4.11 2.24
CA TRP A 110 17.84 4.65 1.56
C TRP A 110 17.98 6.17 1.68
N ARG A 111 16.90 6.88 2.05
CA ARG A 111 16.96 8.31 2.40
C ARG A 111 17.64 8.57 3.74
N ILE A 112 17.80 7.54 4.57
CA ILE A 112 18.49 7.65 5.85
C ILE A 112 19.99 7.79 5.58
N PRO A 113 20.62 8.94 5.92
CA PRO A 113 22.03 9.19 5.60
C PRO A 113 22.99 8.32 6.42
N GLU A 114 22.57 7.91 7.62
CA GLU A 114 23.39 7.12 8.53
C GLU A 114 23.26 5.62 8.23
N VAL A 115 24.41 4.97 7.96
CA VAL A 115 24.47 3.57 7.54
C VAL A 115 23.91 2.61 8.59
N HIS A 116 24.19 2.84 9.87
CA HIS A 116 23.70 1.98 10.96
C HIS A 116 22.18 2.09 11.15
N SER A 117 21.66 3.32 11.08
CA SER A 117 20.22 3.59 11.17
C SER A 117 19.48 3.02 9.97
N ARG A 118 20.05 3.14 8.76
CA ARG A 118 19.54 2.50 7.54
C ARG A 118 19.50 0.99 7.66
N LEU A 119 20.59 0.37 8.11
CA LEU A 119 20.67 -1.09 8.26
C LEU A 119 19.64 -1.61 9.28
N SER A 120 19.45 -0.88 10.37
CA SER A 120 18.44 -1.19 11.37
C SER A 120 17.02 -1.06 10.81
N ALA A 121 16.76 -0.03 9.99
CA ALA A 121 15.48 0.15 9.31
C ALA A 121 15.19 -1.00 8.34
N VAL A 122 16.17 -1.42 7.54
CA VAL A 122 16.04 -2.58 6.63
C VAL A 122 15.81 -3.87 7.41
N LYS A 123 16.50 -4.08 8.54
CA LYS A 123 16.27 -5.24 9.42
C LYS A 123 14.83 -5.27 9.93
N ASN A 124 14.34 -4.15 10.45
CA ASN A 124 12.99 -4.03 10.97
C ASN A 124 11.94 -4.26 9.87
N LEU A 125 12.20 -3.72 8.67
CA LEU A 125 11.34 -3.93 7.51
C LEU A 125 11.22 -5.43 7.17
N LEU A 126 12.34 -6.15 7.13
CA LEU A 126 12.34 -7.59 6.85
C LEU A 126 11.70 -8.39 7.99
N ALA A 127 11.92 -8.01 9.26
CA ALA A 127 11.27 -8.65 10.40
C ALA A 127 9.73 -8.52 10.35
N VAL A 128 9.24 -7.32 10.00
CA VAL A 128 7.80 -7.07 9.77
C VAL A 128 7.30 -7.86 8.57
N ALA A 129 8.06 -7.87 7.47
CA ALA A 129 7.69 -8.61 6.27
C ALA A 129 7.62 -10.13 6.49
N GLY A 130 8.45 -10.66 7.39
CA GLY A 130 8.47 -12.08 7.76
C GLY A 130 7.40 -12.50 8.76
N ASN A 131 6.56 -11.57 9.27
CA ASN A 131 5.55 -11.80 10.32
C ASN A 131 6.08 -12.58 11.54
N LYS A 132 7.39 -12.53 11.83
CA LYS A 132 7.97 -13.23 12.97
C LYS A 132 8.01 -12.26 14.17
N SER A 133 7.06 -12.44 15.09
CA SER A 133 7.07 -11.73 16.37
C SER A 133 8.03 -12.35 17.39
N ASP A 134 8.43 -13.61 17.17
CA ASP A 134 9.33 -14.37 18.05
C ASP A 134 10.48 -14.91 17.20
N PHE A 135 11.66 -14.32 17.34
CA PHE A 135 12.87 -14.75 16.65
C PHE A 135 13.68 -15.64 17.59
N ASP A 136 13.88 -16.90 17.21
CA ASP A 136 14.94 -17.69 17.80
C ASP A 136 16.31 -17.09 17.41
N ILE A 137 17.34 -17.37 18.20
CA ILE A 137 18.69 -16.81 17.99
C ILE A 137 19.21 -17.11 16.58
N ASP A 138 18.89 -18.28 16.03
CA ASP A 138 19.32 -18.70 14.69
C ASP A 138 18.61 -17.91 13.58
N ASP A 139 17.29 -17.70 13.72
CA ASP A 139 16.48 -16.90 12.80
C ASP A 139 16.92 -15.43 12.79
N ASP A 140 17.29 -14.85 13.95
CA ASP A 140 17.76 -13.46 14.04
C ASP A 140 19.13 -13.29 13.35
N VAL A 141 20.00 -14.30 13.46
CA VAL A 141 21.29 -14.34 12.79
C VAL A 141 21.11 -14.43 11.27
N GLU A 142 20.23 -15.32 10.78
CA GLU A 142 19.93 -15.43 9.36
C GLU A 142 19.33 -14.14 8.80
N LEU A 143 18.39 -13.51 9.52
CA LEU A 143 17.82 -12.21 9.16
C LEU A 143 18.91 -11.13 9.06
N TRP A 144 19.86 -11.12 9.99
CA TRP A 144 20.96 -10.17 10.00
C TRP A 144 21.89 -10.37 8.80
N HIS A 145 22.20 -11.62 8.44
CA HIS A 145 22.98 -11.93 7.23
C HIS A 145 22.26 -11.52 5.94
N LEU A 146 20.94 -11.76 5.87
CA LEU A 146 20.13 -11.35 4.72
C LEU A 146 20.10 -9.82 4.59
N THR A 147 19.91 -9.11 5.70
CA THR A 147 19.90 -7.64 5.77
C THR A 147 21.22 -7.04 5.29
N ASN A 148 22.36 -7.59 5.73
CA ASN A 148 23.68 -7.13 5.28
C ASN A 148 23.91 -7.39 3.80
N SER A 149 23.54 -8.58 3.32
CA SER A 149 23.70 -8.96 1.92
C SER A 149 22.88 -8.05 1.01
N LEU A 150 21.63 -7.76 1.40
CA LEU A 150 20.76 -6.80 0.71
C LEU A 150 21.34 -5.39 0.71
N SER A 151 21.79 -4.90 1.87
CA SER A 151 22.34 -3.55 2.00
C SER A 151 23.62 -3.38 1.17
N ALA A 152 24.49 -4.39 1.15
CA ALA A 152 25.71 -4.38 0.33
C ALA A 152 25.38 -4.42 -1.16
N LYS A 153 24.43 -5.26 -1.58
CA LYS A 153 24.05 -5.39 -2.99
C LYS A 153 23.37 -4.14 -3.52
N LEU A 154 22.49 -3.52 -2.75
CA LEU A 154 21.87 -2.24 -3.12
C LEU A 154 22.90 -1.12 -3.21
N ALA A 155 23.87 -1.06 -2.29
CA ALA A 155 24.96 -0.09 -2.38
C ALA A 155 25.79 -0.28 -3.66
N GLU A 156 26.11 -1.53 -4.02
CA GLU A 156 26.82 -1.86 -5.26
C GLU A 156 26.05 -1.40 -6.51
N ILE A 157 24.76 -1.74 -6.60
CA ILE A 157 23.91 -1.39 -7.75
C ILE A 157 23.80 0.12 -7.92
N MET A 158 23.68 0.87 -6.81
CA MET A 158 23.59 2.32 -6.86
C MET A 158 24.92 2.98 -7.19
N GLN A 159 26.04 2.43 -6.72
CA GLN A 159 27.38 2.88 -7.09
C GLN A 159 27.61 2.71 -8.61
N GLN A 160 27.26 1.54 -9.17
CA GLN A 160 27.40 1.24 -10.60
C GLN A 160 26.52 2.15 -11.47
N ARG A 161 25.30 2.49 -11.03
CA ARG A 161 24.41 3.43 -11.72
C ARG A 161 24.95 4.86 -11.73
N LEU A 162 25.64 5.28 -10.66
CA LEU A 162 26.26 6.59 -10.59
C LEU A 162 27.43 6.69 -11.58
N GLU A 163 28.28 5.66 -11.62
CA GLU A 163 29.44 5.58 -12.51
C GLU A 163 29.07 5.43 -14.00
N ALA A 164 27.92 4.84 -14.32
CA ALA A 164 27.44 4.70 -15.70
C ALA A 164 26.80 6.00 -16.27
N ARG A 165 26.65 7.03 -15.44
CA ARG A 165 26.01 8.31 -15.81
C ARG A 165 27.01 9.44 -16.04
N ASP A 166 28.30 9.21 -15.75
CA ASP A 166 29.46 10.07 -16.07
C ASP A 166 30.15 9.62 -17.38
#